data_AF-A0A969V6X9-F1
#
_entry.id   AF-A0A969V6X9-F1
#
_cell.length_a   1.000
_cell.length_b   1.000
_cell.length_c   1.000
_cell.angle_alpha   90.00
_cell.angle_beta   90.00
_cell.angle_gamma   90.00
#
_symmetry.space_group_name_H-M   'P 1'
#
loop_
_entity.id
_entity.type
_entity.pdbx_description
1 polymer ?
#
loop_
_entity_poly.entity_id
_entity_poly.type
_entity_poly.pdbx_seq_one_letter_code
_entity_poly.pdbx_strand_id
1 'polypeptide(L)'
;MLNQFKKIAFLAVSVAGIFTVGPVNATSVSLPVRSAQLPVTNILVQNTGANEVFQQGVNLARQQNMEGAEAAFRRAIQMDPNFAEAYANLGSILANQNKLAESLPNFENAIRLKPNTPEFHYMLGQVLYAQNKMADAVESVKKARDLFRKQGKTQEANTLEQVLKDMGSR
;
A
#
# COMPACT_ATOMS: atom_id res chain seq x y z
N MET A 1 -15.58 37.20 -7.07
CA MET A 1 -16.18 35.84 -7.00
C MET A 1 -15.05 34.82 -7.05
N LEU A 2 -14.46 34.55 -5.88
CA LEU A 2 -13.14 33.93 -5.73
C LEU A 2 -13.28 32.57 -5.02
N ASN A 3 -12.83 31.49 -5.70
CA ASN A 3 -12.47 30.17 -5.19
C ASN A 3 -13.01 29.72 -3.82
N GLN A 4 -14.10 28.93 -3.83
CA GLN A 4 -14.57 28.13 -2.69
C GLN A 4 -14.03 26.69 -2.66
N PHE A 5 -13.01 26.36 -3.48
CA PHE A 5 -12.45 25.00 -3.59
C PHE A 5 -11.36 24.65 -2.56
N LYS A 6 -11.31 25.32 -1.41
CA LYS A 6 -10.40 24.96 -0.32
C LYS A 6 -11.20 24.57 0.91
N LYS A 7 -10.91 23.37 1.44
CA LYS A 7 -11.31 22.78 2.74
C LYS A 7 -12.39 21.70 2.67
N ILE A 8 -12.08 20.59 2.03
CA ILE A 8 -12.21 19.32 2.76
C ILE A 8 -10.81 18.73 2.82
N ALA A 9 -10.05 19.24 3.80
CA ALA A 9 -8.90 18.51 4.30
C ALA A 9 -9.48 17.26 4.97
N PHE A 10 -9.75 16.22 4.18
CA PHE A 10 -9.79 14.87 4.71
C PHE A 10 -8.46 14.71 5.42
N LEU A 11 -8.51 14.52 6.74
CA LEU A 11 -7.34 14.34 7.57
C LEU A 11 -6.36 13.45 6.80
N ALA A 12 -5.24 14.05 6.42
CA ALA A 12 -4.03 13.29 6.26
C ALA A 12 -3.82 12.64 7.63
N VAL A 13 -4.36 11.43 7.80
CA VAL A 13 -3.70 10.47 8.67
C VAL A 13 -2.37 10.30 7.99
N SER A 14 -1.43 11.15 8.38
CA SER A 14 -0.03 10.99 8.08
C SER A 14 0.29 9.58 8.53
N VAL A 15 0.36 8.63 7.60
CA VAL A 15 1.04 7.36 7.83
C VAL A 15 2.54 7.68 7.84
N ALA A 16 2.94 8.51 8.80
CA ALA A 16 4.27 8.59 9.35
C ALA A 16 4.45 7.44 10.36
N GLY A 17 3.97 6.25 9.99
CA GLY A 17 4.37 4.99 10.58
C GLY A 17 5.54 4.50 9.76
N ILE A 18 6.72 5.00 10.11
CA ILE A 18 8.00 4.60 9.55
C ILE A 18 8.08 3.06 9.71
N PHE A 19 8.24 2.33 8.61
CA PHE A 19 8.76 0.96 8.66
C PHE A 19 10.22 1.06 9.15
N THR A 20 10.42 1.18 10.46
CA THR A 20 11.74 0.93 11.06
C THR A 20 11.90 -0.58 11.17
N VAL A 21 12.61 -1.18 10.22
CA VAL A 21 13.25 -2.47 10.48
C VAL A 21 14.35 -2.20 11.52
N GLY A 22 14.17 -2.71 12.74
CA GLY A 22 15.23 -2.68 13.75
C GLY A 22 16.43 -3.51 13.29
N PRO A 23 17.66 -3.19 13.72
CA PRO A 23 18.82 -4.00 13.39
C PRO A 23 18.69 -5.40 14.00
N VAL A 24 18.82 -6.43 13.16
CA VAL A 24 18.85 -7.83 13.60
C VAL A 24 20.23 -8.11 14.18
N ASN A 25 20.35 -8.20 15.51
CA ASN A 25 21.56 -8.69 16.14
C ASN A 25 21.67 -10.20 15.90
N ALA A 26 22.52 -10.59 14.95
CA ALA A 26 22.89 -11.98 14.73
C ALA A 26 23.92 -12.40 15.78
N THR A 27 23.47 -12.89 16.93
CA THR A 27 24.32 -13.69 17.81
C THR A 27 24.58 -15.04 17.13
N SER A 28 25.86 -15.30 16.89
CA SER A 28 26.40 -16.44 16.17
C SER A 28 25.99 -17.78 16.79
N VAL A 29 25.09 -18.51 16.13
CA VAL A 29 24.90 -19.95 16.37
C VAL A 29 25.81 -20.69 15.39
N SER A 30 26.93 -21.21 15.90
CA SER A 30 27.84 -22.05 15.11
C SER A 30 27.25 -23.45 14.95
N LEU A 31 26.59 -23.72 13.82
CA LEU A 31 26.20 -25.08 13.42
C LEU A 31 27.25 -25.69 12.48
N PRO A 32 27.56 -26.99 12.61
CA PRO A 32 28.49 -27.66 11.71
C PRO A 32 27.91 -27.71 10.29
N VAL A 33 28.64 -27.12 9.35
CA VAL A 33 28.31 -27.09 7.92
C VAL A 33 28.46 -28.50 7.35
N ARG A 34 27.35 -29.20 7.15
CA ARG A 34 27.30 -30.34 6.23
C ARG A 34 27.03 -29.78 4.84
N SER A 35 28.02 -29.86 3.96
CA SER A 35 27.99 -29.45 2.56
C SER A 35 26.98 -30.28 1.77
N ALA A 36 25.73 -29.82 1.77
CA ALA A 36 24.78 -30.10 0.71
C ALA A 36 24.57 -28.79 -0.05
N GLN A 37 25.10 -28.69 -1.28
CA GLN A 37 24.67 -27.66 -2.22
C GLN A 37 23.18 -27.86 -2.51
N LEU A 38 22.32 -27.29 -1.68
CA LEU A 38 20.95 -27.00 -2.05
C LEU A 38 20.96 -25.72 -2.90
N PRO A 39 20.12 -25.59 -3.94
CA PRO A 39 20.00 -24.36 -4.72
C PRO A 39 19.29 -23.29 -3.87
N VAL A 40 20.00 -22.69 -2.92
CA VAL A 40 19.50 -21.60 -2.06
C VAL A 40 19.51 -20.25 -2.81
N THR A 41 20.06 -20.21 -4.03
CA THR A 41 20.55 -18.98 -4.64
C THR A 41 19.60 -18.20 -5.53
N ASN A 42 18.40 -18.67 -5.88
CA ASN A 42 17.58 -17.95 -6.87
C ASN A 42 16.34 -17.23 -6.31
N ILE A 43 15.72 -17.72 -5.22
CA ILE A 43 14.50 -17.09 -4.68
C ILE A 43 14.85 -15.97 -3.68
N LEU A 44 15.82 -16.18 -2.79
CA LEU A 44 16.22 -15.19 -1.78
C LEU A 44 16.97 -13.99 -2.40
N VAL A 45 17.74 -14.21 -3.47
CA VAL A 45 18.49 -13.15 -4.15
C VAL A 45 17.55 -12.24 -4.96
N GLN A 46 16.54 -12.80 -5.62
CA GLN A 46 15.56 -12.01 -6.38
C GLN A 46 14.66 -11.16 -5.47
N ASN A 47 14.22 -11.72 -4.33
CA ASN A 47 13.39 -10.99 -3.36
C ASN A 47 14.15 -9.86 -2.66
N THR A 48 15.46 -10.01 -2.41
CA THR A 48 16.28 -8.94 -1.82
C THR A 48 16.34 -7.72 -2.75
N GLY A 49 16.56 -7.93 -4.04
CA GLY A 49 16.62 -6.84 -5.02
C GLY A 49 15.29 -6.10 -5.21
N ALA A 50 14.17 -6.81 -5.20
CA ALA A 50 12.84 -6.19 -5.31
C ALA A 50 12.55 -5.28 -4.10
N ASN A 51 12.88 -5.73 -2.89
CA ASN A 51 12.72 -4.93 -1.68
C ASN A 51 13.63 -3.68 -1.67
N GLU A 52 14.88 -3.80 -2.12
CA GLU A 52 15.78 -2.64 -2.22
C GLU A 52 15.24 -1.58 -3.18
N VAL A 53 14.84 -1.98 -4.38
CA VAL A 53 14.25 -1.05 -5.37
C VAL A 53 12.94 -0.46 -4.85
N PHE A 54 12.13 -1.24 -4.14
CA PHE A 54 10.93 -0.73 -3.47
C PHE A 54 11.26 0.37 -2.45
N GLN A 55 12.25 0.14 -1.57
CA GLN A 55 12.66 1.16 -0.59
C GLN A 55 13.21 2.43 -1.25
N GLN A 56 13.92 2.30 -2.37
CA GLN A 56 14.31 3.45 -3.19
C GLN A 56 13.08 4.22 -3.69
N GLY A 57 12.06 3.52 -4.19
CA GLY A 57 10.80 4.13 -4.60
C GLY A 57 10.11 4.89 -3.48
N VAL A 58 10.06 4.31 -2.27
CA VAL A 58 9.51 4.98 -1.08
C VAL A 58 10.29 6.26 -0.76
N ASN A 59 11.62 6.22 -0.83
CA ASN A 59 12.46 7.39 -0.57
C ASN A 59 12.27 8.49 -1.62
N LEU A 60 12.14 8.13 -2.90
CA LEU A 60 11.84 9.07 -3.99
C LEU A 60 10.48 9.73 -3.80
N ALA A 61 9.46 8.96 -3.39
CA ALA A 61 8.13 9.50 -3.11
C ALA A 61 8.17 10.51 -1.95
N ARG A 62 8.96 10.25 -0.89
CA ARG A 62 9.17 11.21 0.22
C ARG A 62 9.82 12.50 -0.26
N GLN A 63 10.71 12.43 -1.24
CA GLN A 63 11.36 13.57 -1.87
C GLN A 63 10.46 14.29 -2.90
N GLN A 64 9.19 13.91 -3.01
CA GLN A 64 8.25 14.40 -4.02
C GLN A 64 8.64 14.07 -5.47
N ASN A 65 9.62 13.19 -5.68
CA ASN A 65 9.98 12.69 -7.01
C ASN A 65 9.04 11.54 -7.40
N MET A 66 7.84 11.89 -7.84
CA MET A 66 6.78 10.94 -8.16
C MET A 66 7.11 10.08 -9.39
N GLU A 67 7.79 10.63 -10.39
CA GLU A 67 8.20 9.88 -11.58
C GLU A 67 9.24 8.81 -11.25
N GLY A 68 10.25 9.16 -10.45
CA GLY A 68 11.26 8.21 -9.99
C GLY A 68 10.66 7.12 -9.09
N ALA A 69 9.73 7.50 -8.21
CA ALA A 69 9.04 6.54 -7.37
C ALA A 69 8.16 5.57 -8.17
N GLU A 70 7.43 6.07 -9.18
CA GLU A 70 6.65 5.24 -10.10
C GLU A 70 7.54 4.21 -10.81
N ALA A 71 8.66 4.66 -11.38
CA ALA A 71 9.61 3.80 -12.07
C ALA A 71 10.18 2.71 -11.14
N ALA A 72 10.52 3.08 -9.91
CA ALA A 72 11.01 2.15 -8.91
C ALA A 72 9.96 1.10 -8.52
N PHE A 73 8.71 1.48 -8.27
CA PHE A 73 7.66 0.51 -7.94
C PHE A 73 7.34 -0.43 -9.10
N ARG A 74 7.30 0.07 -10.35
CA ARG A 74 7.16 -0.78 -11.54
C ARG A 74 8.30 -1.78 -11.65
N ARG A 75 9.54 -1.36 -11.38
CA ARG A 75 10.71 -2.25 -11.37
C ARG A 75 10.63 -3.28 -10.24
N ALA A 76 10.20 -2.89 -9.04
CA ALA A 76 9.99 -3.83 -7.93
C ALA A 76 8.96 -4.90 -8.29
N ILE A 77 7.87 -4.53 -8.97
CA ILE A 77 6.86 -5.47 -9.49
C ILE A 77 7.42 -6.40 -10.57
N GLN A 78 8.27 -5.89 -11.47
CA GLN A 78 8.93 -6.72 -12.49
C GLN A 78 9.87 -7.75 -11.87
N MET A 79 10.54 -7.39 -10.77
CA MET A 79 11.46 -8.26 -10.05
C MET A 79 10.70 -9.28 -9.18
N ASP A 80 9.61 -8.86 -8.54
CA ASP A 80 8.71 -9.72 -7.77
C ASP A 80 7.23 -9.40 -8.08
N PRO A 81 6.59 -10.16 -8.97
CA PRO A 81 5.17 -10.01 -9.28
C PRO A 81 4.21 -10.32 -8.12
N ASN A 82 4.72 -10.84 -6.99
CA ASN A 82 3.93 -11.09 -5.78
C ASN A 82 4.11 -9.99 -4.71
N PHE A 83 4.78 -8.88 -5.06
CA PHE A 83 5.04 -7.79 -4.14
C PHE A 83 3.83 -6.85 -3.99
N ALA A 84 2.90 -7.24 -3.10
CA ALA A 84 1.64 -6.52 -2.89
C ALA A 84 1.82 -5.02 -2.55
N GLU A 85 2.81 -4.68 -1.72
CA GLU A 85 3.10 -3.30 -1.33
C GLU A 85 3.55 -2.44 -2.51
N ALA A 86 4.31 -3.01 -3.46
CA ALA A 86 4.75 -2.28 -4.65
C ALA A 86 3.56 -1.92 -5.54
N TYR A 87 2.61 -2.84 -5.72
CA TYR A 87 1.34 -2.56 -6.40
C TYR A 87 0.54 -1.46 -5.69
N ALA A 88 0.34 -1.55 -4.37
CA ALA A 88 -0.43 -0.55 -3.64
C ALA A 88 0.20 0.87 -3.73
N ASN A 89 1.53 0.97 -3.65
CA ASN A 89 2.22 2.25 -3.77
C ASN A 89 2.18 2.80 -5.20
N LEU A 90 2.32 1.95 -6.22
CA LEU A 90 2.12 2.36 -7.62
C LEU A 90 0.69 2.87 -7.85
N GLY A 91 -0.32 2.15 -7.34
CA GLY A 91 -1.72 2.59 -7.37
C GLY A 91 -1.93 3.96 -6.74
N SER A 92 -1.30 4.21 -5.58
CA SER A 92 -1.35 5.49 -4.88
C SER A 92 -0.78 6.65 -5.70
N ILE A 93 0.40 6.44 -6.30
CA ILE A 93 1.03 7.44 -7.17
C ILE A 93 0.14 7.77 -8.36
N LEU A 94 -0.40 6.75 -9.04
CA LEU A 94 -1.28 6.94 -10.18
C LEU A 94 -2.58 7.67 -9.80
N ALA A 95 -3.15 7.36 -8.62
CA ALA A 95 -4.32 8.06 -8.11
C ALA A 95 -4.02 9.55 -7.84
N ASN A 96 -2.87 9.86 -7.24
CA ASN A 96 -2.44 11.24 -6.99
C ASN A 96 -2.19 12.02 -8.29
N GLN A 97 -1.81 11.33 -9.38
CA GLN A 97 -1.71 11.89 -10.73
C GLN A 97 -3.07 11.96 -11.45
N ASN A 98 -4.18 11.66 -10.77
CA ASN A 98 -5.54 11.57 -11.34
C ASN A 98 -5.71 10.50 -12.45
N LYS A 99 -4.77 9.55 -12.55
CA LYS A 99 -4.84 8.39 -13.45
C LYS A 99 -5.62 7.25 -12.81
N LEU A 100 -6.88 7.53 -12.46
CA LEU A 100 -7.71 6.62 -11.66
C LEU A 100 -7.94 5.26 -12.33
N ALA A 101 -8.07 5.23 -13.66
CA ALA A 101 -8.27 3.99 -14.41
C ALA A 101 -7.06 3.05 -14.36
N GLU A 102 -5.83 3.61 -14.34
CA GLU A 102 -4.59 2.84 -14.20
C GLU A 102 -4.31 2.45 -12.74
N SER A 103 -4.79 3.26 -11.78
CA SER A 103 -4.63 3.00 -10.36
C SER A 103 -5.41 1.77 -9.88
N LEU A 104 -6.65 1.62 -10.35
CA LEU A 104 -7.57 0.55 -9.92
C LEU A 104 -6.97 -0.88 -9.98
N PRO A 105 -6.43 -1.36 -11.13
CA PRO A 105 -5.87 -2.71 -11.22
C PRO A 105 -4.66 -2.94 -10.32
N ASN A 106 -3.97 -1.88 -9.89
CA ASN A 106 -2.86 -2.01 -8.96
C ASN A 106 -3.37 -2.32 -7.55
N PHE A 107 -4.42 -1.66 -7.07
CA PHE A 107 -5.03 -1.99 -5.78
C PHE A 107 -5.68 -3.38 -5.79
N GLU A 108 -6.33 -3.76 -6.89
CA GLU A 108 -6.90 -5.10 -7.05
C GLU A 108 -5.82 -6.18 -6.96
N ASN A 109 -4.65 -5.97 -7.59
CA ASN A 109 -3.52 -6.90 -7.45
C ASN A 109 -2.96 -6.95 -6.02
N ALA A 110 -2.82 -5.80 -5.36
CA ALA A 110 -2.38 -5.75 -3.97
C ALA A 110 -3.33 -6.53 -3.05
N ILE A 111 -4.65 -6.37 -3.23
CA ILE A 111 -5.69 -7.10 -2.49
C ILE A 111 -5.67 -8.59 -2.82
N ARG A 112 -5.52 -8.98 -4.10
CA ARG A 112 -5.41 -10.38 -4.50
C ARG A 112 -4.24 -11.08 -3.81
N LEU A 113 -3.11 -10.39 -3.68
CA LEU A 113 -1.90 -10.91 -3.03
C LEU A 113 -2.00 -10.91 -1.50
N LYS A 114 -2.58 -9.87 -0.89
CA LYS A 114 -2.77 -9.75 0.56
C LYS A 114 -4.21 -9.30 0.88
N PRO A 115 -5.19 -10.22 0.87
CA PRO A 115 -6.62 -9.86 0.98
C PRO A 115 -7.02 -9.35 2.37
N ASN A 116 -6.21 -9.64 3.39
CA ASN A 116 -6.46 -9.27 4.78
C ASN A 116 -5.74 -7.98 5.20
N THR A 117 -5.27 -7.16 4.26
CA THR A 117 -4.67 -5.84 4.52
C THR A 117 -5.75 -4.74 4.40
N PRO A 118 -6.27 -4.20 5.51
CA PRO A 118 -7.34 -3.21 5.51
C PRO A 118 -7.02 -1.97 4.67
N GLU A 119 -5.76 -1.54 4.71
CA GLU A 119 -5.27 -0.34 4.04
C GLU A 119 -5.48 -0.42 2.52
N PHE A 120 -5.30 -1.59 1.91
CA PHE A 120 -5.50 -1.76 0.46
C PHE A 120 -6.97 -1.61 0.06
N HIS A 121 -7.89 -2.14 0.86
CA HIS A 121 -9.33 -1.97 0.63
C HIS A 121 -9.76 -0.51 0.83
N TYR A 122 -9.18 0.19 1.81
CA TYR A 122 -9.48 1.60 2.01
C TYR A 122 -9.00 2.45 0.83
N MET A 123 -7.77 2.24 0.36
CA MET A 123 -7.23 2.95 -0.81
C MET A 123 -8.02 2.66 -2.08
N LEU A 124 -8.46 1.41 -2.30
CA LEU A 124 -9.37 1.07 -3.39
C LEU A 124 -10.68 1.86 -3.29
N GLY A 125 -11.27 1.94 -2.08
CA GLY A 125 -12.48 2.72 -1.83
C GLY A 125 -12.32 4.21 -2.17
N GLN A 126 -11.16 4.80 -1.88
CA GLN A 126 -10.86 6.19 -2.23
C GLN A 126 -10.79 6.39 -3.76
N VAL A 127 -10.17 5.46 -4.50
CA VAL A 127 -10.11 5.53 -5.97
C VAL A 127 -11.50 5.38 -6.59
N LEU A 128 -12.30 4.43 -6.09
CA LEU A 128 -13.68 4.22 -6.55
C LEU A 128 -14.56 5.44 -6.28
N TYR A 129 -14.40 6.06 -5.11
CA TYR A 129 -15.08 7.30 -4.77
C TYR A 129 -14.70 8.43 -5.75
N ALA A 130 -13.41 8.57 -6.06
CA ALA A 130 -12.93 9.55 -7.04
C ALA A 130 -13.45 9.27 -8.48
N GLN A 131 -13.74 8.02 -8.80
CA GLN A 131 -14.41 7.62 -10.06
C GLN A 131 -15.95 7.78 -10.03
N ASN A 132 -16.52 8.31 -8.94
CA ASN A 132 -17.97 8.38 -8.69
C ASN A 132 -18.69 7.02 -8.61
N LYS A 133 -17.95 5.94 -8.36
CA LYS A 133 -18.50 4.59 -8.15
C LYS A 133 -18.86 4.40 -6.67
N MET A 134 -19.92 5.09 -6.24
CA MET A 134 -20.24 5.24 -4.81
C MET A 134 -20.57 3.92 -4.12
N ALA A 135 -21.32 3.02 -4.77
CA ALA A 135 -21.67 1.73 -4.19
C ALA A 135 -20.42 0.88 -3.90
N ASP A 136 -19.54 0.74 -4.89
CA ASP A 136 -18.30 -0.03 -4.79
C ASP A 136 -17.32 0.60 -3.77
N ALA A 137 -17.28 1.92 -3.70
CA ALA A 137 -16.48 2.65 -2.72
C ALA A 137 -16.92 2.34 -1.28
N VAL A 138 -18.22 2.40 -1.02
CA VAL A 138 -18.81 2.07 0.29
C VAL A 138 -18.53 0.62 0.67
N GLU A 139 -18.64 -0.31 -0.27
CA GLU A 139 -18.32 -1.72 -0.01
C GLU A 139 -16.85 -1.91 0.37
N SER A 140 -15.94 -1.28 -0.39
CA SER A 140 -14.50 -1.35 -0.15
C SER A 140 -14.12 -0.78 1.23
N VAL A 141 -14.70 0.37 1.61
CA VAL A 141 -14.45 0.98 2.92
C VAL A 141 -15.06 0.14 4.06
N LYS A 142 -16.24 -0.47 3.87
CA LYS A 142 -16.80 -1.43 4.84
C LYS A 142 -15.86 -2.62 5.05
N LYS A 143 -15.29 -3.17 3.98
CA LYS A 143 -14.33 -4.28 4.05
C LYS A 143 -13.08 -3.88 4.84
N ALA A 144 -12.52 -2.69 4.57
CA ALA A 144 -11.39 -2.16 5.33
C ALA A 144 -11.71 -2.03 6.82
N ARG A 145 -12.84 -1.42 7.17
CA ARG A 145 -13.29 -1.29 8.56
C ARG A 145 -13.40 -2.64 9.26
N ASP A 146 -14.01 -3.63 8.62
CA ASP A 146 -14.22 -4.95 9.23
C ASP A 146 -12.89 -5.69 9.43
N LEU A 147 -11.93 -5.53 8.51
CA LEU A 147 -10.57 -6.05 8.68
C LEU A 147 -9.83 -5.33 9.82
N PHE A 148 -9.95 -4.01 9.95
CA PHE A 148 -9.37 -3.27 11.08
C PHE A 148 -9.93 -3.77 12.42
N ARG A 149 -11.25 -3.98 12.53
CA ARG A 149 -11.86 -4.57 13.74
C ARG A 149 -11.30 -5.96 14.04
N LYS A 150 -11.19 -6.82 13.02
CA LYS A 150 -10.60 -8.17 13.17
C LYS A 150 -9.15 -8.13 13.64
N GLN A 151 -8.40 -7.08 13.31
CA GLN A 151 -7.02 -6.87 13.77
C GLN A 151 -6.94 -6.20 15.16
N GLY A 152 -8.06 -5.91 15.82
CA GLY A 152 -8.09 -5.18 17.11
C GLY A 152 -7.81 -3.67 16.96
N LYS A 153 -7.72 -3.16 15.72
CA LYS A 153 -7.52 -1.75 15.38
C LYS A 153 -8.85 -0.99 15.44
N THR A 154 -9.42 -0.90 16.65
CA THR A 154 -10.76 -0.35 16.90
C THR A 154 -10.85 1.14 16.53
N GLN A 155 -9.78 1.91 16.75
CA GLN A 155 -9.78 3.35 16.46
C GLN A 155 -9.86 3.62 14.95
N GLU A 156 -9.11 2.86 14.16
CA GLU A 156 -9.11 2.92 12.70
C GLU A 156 -10.47 2.49 12.15
N ALA A 157 -11.05 1.42 12.70
CA ALA A 157 -12.40 1.00 12.34
C ALA A 157 -13.45 2.09 12.62
N ASN A 158 -13.42 2.72 13.80
CA ASN A 158 -14.35 3.80 14.15
C ASN A 158 -14.18 5.02 13.23
N THR A 159 -12.94 5.32 12.84
CA THR A 159 -12.66 6.38 11.86
C THR A 159 -13.35 6.08 10.53
N LEU A 160 -13.24 4.83 10.05
CA LEU A 160 -13.91 4.42 8.81
C LEU A 160 -15.43 4.36 8.92
N GLU A 161 -16.01 4.17 10.11
CA GLU A 161 -17.46 4.33 10.30
C GLU A 161 -17.92 5.75 10.02
N GLN A 162 -17.15 6.76 10.45
CA GLN A 162 -17.49 8.15 10.17
C GLN A 162 -17.38 8.44 8.66
N VAL A 163 -16.31 7.96 8.01
CA VAL A 163 -16.17 8.06 6.54
C VAL A 163 -17.38 7.46 5.82
N LEU A 164 -17.87 6.30 6.27
CA LEU A 164 -19.04 5.66 5.66
C LEU A 164 -20.34 6.47 5.85
N LYS A 165 -20.52 7.14 6.99
CA LYS A 165 -21.66 8.05 7.21
C LYS A 165 -21.58 9.26 6.27
N ASP A 166 -20.39 9.82 6.11
CA ASP A 166 -20.15 10.96 5.22
C ASP A 166 -20.34 10.59 3.74
N MET A 167 -20.04 9.34 3.35
CA MET A 167 -20.30 8.83 2.01
C MET A 167 -21.78 8.56 1.73
N GLY A 168 -22.54 8.10 2.73
CA GLY A 168 -23.97 7.80 2.59
C GLY A 168 -24.91 8.99 2.74
N SER A 169 -24.39 10.16 3.13
CA SER A 169 -25.16 11.41 3.29
C SER A 169 -25.12 12.33 2.07
N ARG A 170 -24.46 11.90 0.98
CA ARG A 170 -24.34 12.62 -0.30
C ARG A 170 -25.14 11.91 -1.39
#